data_AF-A0A386PP42-F1
#
_entry.id   AF-A0A386PP42-F1
#
_cell.length_a   1.000
_cell.length_b   1.000
_cell.length_c   1.000
_cell.angle_alpha   90.00
_cell.angle_beta   90.00
_cell.angle_gamma   90.00
#
_symmetry.space_group_name_H-M   'P 1'
#
loop_
_entity.id
_entity.type
_entity.pdbx_description
1 polymer ?
#
loop_
_entity_poly.entity_id
_entity_poly.type
_entity_poly.pdbx_seq_one_letter_code
_entity_poly.pdbx_strand_id
1 'polypeptide(L)'
;MKKFSIITCILAVAMLACKQNGVKEIKSQVDNEQTETVQGSKDLNNAQTETVVVKRVKIEPKTKEEAITVLNETVSHHKAEIAKKKSEFKPENSQKDKIPFTQVSTTFQPKKLEERVYAGLGHDVGLLQDLNEALKGLGEIKDDLKDSNSLLAQNVLVLLYNIGLDQEVMLEKYLNSTKISGLNQNKTMSDITGLDALLEEYMQAKSDLVAKIKEQLKVVASHNSNNDKEKATAELQKIADVNGEYWKEYKELVKKETVIKNLVQ
;
A
#
# COMPACT_ATOMS: atom_id res chain seq x y z
N MET A 1 -27.64 19.64 -23.33
CA MET A 1 -26.44 19.99 -22.52
C MET A 1 -25.59 18.74 -22.36
N LYS A 2 -24.25 18.82 -22.51
CA LYS A 2 -23.37 17.65 -22.34
C LYS A 2 -23.06 17.45 -20.85
N LYS A 3 -23.52 16.35 -20.25
CA LYS A 3 -23.08 15.92 -18.91
C LYS A 3 -21.66 15.35 -19.02
N PHE A 4 -20.64 16.20 -18.90
CA PHE A 4 -19.29 15.72 -18.62
C PHE A 4 -19.26 15.11 -17.21
N SER A 5 -18.80 13.87 -17.08
CA SER A 5 -18.87 13.15 -15.81
C SER A 5 -17.76 13.58 -14.86
N ILE A 6 -18.14 14.10 -13.69
CA ILE A 6 -17.21 14.51 -12.62
C ILE A 6 -16.42 13.31 -12.07
N ILE A 7 -16.91 12.08 -12.28
CA ILE A 7 -16.20 10.82 -11.97
C ILE A 7 -14.82 10.78 -12.64
N THR A 8 -14.69 11.30 -13.86
CA THR A 8 -13.39 11.40 -14.54
C THR A 8 -12.45 12.36 -13.82
N CYS A 9 -12.96 13.41 -13.18
CA CYS A 9 -12.12 14.43 -12.53
C CYS A 9 -11.44 13.94 -11.24
N ILE A 10 -12.08 13.12 -10.40
CA ILE A 10 -11.44 12.64 -9.16
C ILE A 10 -10.29 11.68 -9.48
N LEU A 11 -10.52 10.72 -10.38
CA LEU A 11 -9.46 9.85 -10.90
C LEU A 11 -8.38 10.63 -11.68
N ALA A 12 -8.74 11.66 -12.44
CA ALA A 12 -7.77 12.48 -13.16
C ALA A 12 -6.96 13.42 -12.25
N VAL A 13 -7.51 13.92 -11.14
CA VAL A 13 -6.78 14.76 -10.17
C VAL A 13 -5.64 13.98 -9.51
N ALA A 14 -5.86 12.70 -9.19
CA ALA A 14 -4.79 11.80 -8.74
C ALA A 14 -3.69 11.64 -9.81
N MET A 15 -4.07 11.47 -11.09
CA MET A 15 -3.10 11.34 -12.19
C MET A 15 -2.38 12.66 -12.56
N LEU A 16 -3.02 13.81 -12.38
CA LEU A 16 -2.48 15.13 -12.75
C LEU A 16 -1.44 15.66 -11.76
N ALA A 17 -1.58 15.34 -10.47
CA ALA A 17 -0.63 15.74 -9.42
C ALA A 17 0.81 15.26 -9.66
N CYS A 18 1.00 14.21 -10.47
CA CYS A 18 2.30 13.59 -10.70
C CYS A 18 3.14 14.21 -11.84
N LYS A 19 2.64 15.25 -12.53
CA LYS A 19 3.23 15.72 -13.80
C LYS A 19 4.23 16.89 -13.71
N GLN A 20 4.50 17.43 -12.52
CA GLN A 20 5.46 18.53 -12.34
C GLN A 20 6.23 18.42 -11.02
N ASN A 21 7.50 17.97 -11.07
CA ASN A 21 8.67 18.79 -10.73
C ASN A 21 9.98 18.02 -10.94
N GLY A 22 11.09 18.75 -11.13
CA GLY A 22 12.37 18.18 -11.55
C GLY A 22 13.13 17.45 -10.44
N VAL A 23 13.86 16.40 -10.83
CA VAL A 23 14.76 15.63 -9.96
C VAL A 23 15.98 16.48 -9.57
N LYS A 24 16.40 16.38 -8.31
CA LYS A 24 17.78 16.63 -7.89
C LYS A 24 18.35 15.30 -7.36
N GLU A 25 19.61 15.03 -7.67
CA GLU A 25 20.30 13.82 -7.21
C GLU A 25 20.39 13.80 -5.67
N ILE A 26 20.22 12.61 -5.09
CA ILE A 26 20.62 12.30 -3.72
C ILE A 26 21.69 11.21 -3.82
N LYS A 27 22.87 11.49 -3.28
CA LYS A 27 23.94 10.49 -3.09
C LYS A 27 23.86 10.04 -1.64
N SER A 28 23.64 8.75 -1.40
CA SER A 28 23.85 8.14 -0.09
C SER A 28 25.30 7.68 0.04
N GLN A 29 25.94 8.06 1.14
CA GLN A 29 27.16 7.40 1.61
C GLN A 29 26.75 6.20 2.47
N VAL A 30 27.59 5.17 2.51
CA VAL A 30 27.44 4.00 3.38
C VAL A 30 28.56 4.04 4.41
N ASP A 31 28.18 4.17 5.68
CA ASP A 31 29.06 3.90 6.82
C ASP A 31 28.56 2.61 7.52
N ASN A 32 29.48 1.81 8.05
CA ASN A 32 29.25 0.40 8.36
C ASN A 32 30.14 -0.09 9.52
N GLU A 33 29.55 -0.31 10.70
CA GLU A 33 30.15 -0.93 11.92
C GLU A 33 29.01 -1.08 12.98
N GLN A 34 29.00 -2.02 13.94
CA GLN A 34 29.64 -3.34 14.05
C GLN A 34 28.90 -4.24 15.10
N THR A 35 29.40 -5.47 15.26
CA THR A 35 29.22 -6.51 16.32
C THR A 35 29.10 -6.01 17.79
N GLU A 36 28.67 -6.78 18.80
CA GLU A 36 28.18 -8.19 18.93
C GLU A 36 27.00 -8.25 19.95
N THR A 37 26.68 -9.20 20.87
CA THR A 37 27.28 -10.44 21.47
C THR A 37 26.13 -11.43 21.86
N VAL A 38 26.43 -12.58 22.49
CA VAL A 38 25.46 -13.61 22.96
C VAL A 38 25.49 -13.80 24.48
N GLN A 39 24.33 -13.96 25.13
CA GLN A 39 24.24 -14.75 26.37
C GLN A 39 22.85 -15.38 26.55
N GLY A 40 22.80 -16.70 26.75
CA GLY A 40 21.56 -17.45 26.96
C GLY A 40 21.53 -18.14 28.32
N SER A 41 20.39 -18.05 29.00
CA SER A 41 20.02 -18.92 30.12
C SER A 41 18.56 -19.37 29.94
N LYS A 42 18.19 -20.48 30.59
CA LYS A 42 16.90 -21.15 30.40
C LYS A 42 15.79 -20.45 31.19
N ASP A 43 14.58 -20.40 30.65
CA ASP A 43 13.45 -21.16 31.20
C ASP A 43 12.26 -21.20 30.21
N LEU A 44 11.19 -21.91 30.59
CA LEU A 44 10.17 -22.42 29.66
C LEU A 44 8.91 -21.53 29.50
N ASN A 45 8.16 -21.86 28.44
CA ASN A 45 6.73 -21.62 28.24
C ASN A 45 6.25 -20.19 27.95
N ASN A 46 6.21 -19.83 26.66
CA ASN A 46 4.95 -19.39 26.06
C ASN A 46 4.87 -19.74 24.57
N ALA A 47 3.69 -20.12 24.08
CA ALA A 47 3.47 -20.46 22.68
C ALA A 47 3.08 -19.20 21.88
N GLN A 48 4.03 -18.27 21.73
CA GLN A 48 3.89 -17.21 20.73
C GLN A 48 4.13 -17.80 19.34
N THR A 49 3.23 -17.52 18.40
CA THR A 49 3.49 -17.75 16.97
C THR A 49 4.56 -16.77 16.52
N GLU A 50 5.81 -17.22 16.49
CA GLU A 50 6.89 -16.48 15.85
C GLU A 50 6.54 -16.28 14.38
N THR A 51 6.20 -15.04 14.02
CA THR A 51 6.23 -14.63 12.61
C THR A 51 7.68 -14.70 12.17
N VAL A 52 8.07 -15.81 11.53
CA VAL A 52 9.43 -16.03 11.03
C VAL A 52 9.71 -15.00 9.94
N VAL A 53 10.22 -13.84 10.36
CA VAL A 53 10.83 -12.86 9.47
C VAL A 53 12.09 -13.52 8.92
N VAL A 54 11.95 -14.14 7.75
CA VAL A 54 13.07 -14.65 6.96
C VAL A 54 13.88 -13.45 6.51
N LYS A 55 14.75 -12.98 7.40
CA LYS A 55 15.63 -11.84 7.19
C LYS A 55 16.58 -12.23 6.05
N ARG A 56 16.23 -11.82 4.82
CA ARG A 56 17.00 -12.14 3.62
C ARG A 56 18.46 -11.80 3.88
N VAL A 57 19.33 -12.81 3.75
CA VAL A 57 20.76 -12.56 3.61
C VAL A 57 20.91 -11.74 2.34
N LYS A 58 21.24 -10.46 2.47
CA LYS A 58 21.38 -9.56 1.32
C LYS A 58 22.70 -9.87 0.62
N ILE A 59 22.67 -10.89 -0.24
CA ILE A 59 23.81 -11.30 -1.05
C ILE A 59 24.12 -10.15 -2.01
N GLU A 60 25.24 -9.46 -1.80
CA GLU A 60 25.70 -8.43 -2.72
C GLU A 60 26.12 -9.09 -4.04
N PRO A 61 25.49 -8.73 -5.18
CA PRO A 61 25.79 -9.35 -6.46
C PRO A 61 27.16 -8.89 -6.98
N LYS A 62 28.00 -9.86 -7.36
CA LYS A 62 29.35 -9.64 -7.89
C LYS A 62 29.37 -9.53 -9.40
N THR A 63 28.34 -10.07 -10.05
CA THR A 63 28.10 -9.97 -11.50
C THR A 63 26.76 -9.30 -11.81
N LYS A 64 26.63 -8.82 -13.04
CA LYS A 64 25.39 -8.21 -13.52
C LYS A 64 24.25 -9.23 -13.61
N GLU A 65 24.59 -10.46 -13.98
CA GLU A 65 23.73 -11.62 -14.04
C GLU A 65 23.22 -12.01 -12.64
N GLU A 66 24.07 -11.96 -11.61
CA GLU A 66 23.63 -12.09 -10.20
C GLU A 66 22.67 -10.97 -9.81
N ALA A 67 22.95 -9.70 -10.15
CA ALA A 67 22.07 -8.57 -9.82
C ALA A 67 20.68 -8.71 -10.46
N ILE A 68 20.62 -9.16 -11.73
CA ILE A 68 19.37 -9.50 -12.42
C ILE A 68 18.65 -10.67 -11.73
N THR A 69 19.39 -11.67 -11.24
CA THR A 69 18.83 -12.83 -10.54
C THR A 69 18.21 -12.41 -9.20
N VAL A 70 18.94 -11.67 -8.38
CA VAL A 70 18.45 -11.11 -7.10
C VAL A 70 17.19 -10.29 -7.32
N LEU A 71 17.16 -9.34 -8.26
CA LEU A 71 15.98 -8.53 -8.55
C LEU A 71 14.76 -9.38 -8.98
N ASN A 72 14.95 -10.42 -9.81
CA ASN A 72 13.87 -11.34 -10.17
C ASN A 72 13.37 -12.14 -8.95
N GLU A 73 14.27 -12.60 -8.07
CA GLU A 73 13.91 -13.29 -6.84
C GLU A 73 13.16 -12.37 -5.86
N THR A 74 13.58 -11.10 -5.73
CA THR A 74 12.92 -10.07 -4.92
C THR A 74 11.49 -9.84 -5.40
N VAL A 75 11.31 -9.55 -6.69
CA VAL A 75 9.99 -9.39 -7.32
C VAL A 75 9.12 -10.64 -7.15
N SER A 76 9.70 -11.83 -7.35
CA SER A 76 8.98 -13.10 -7.21
C SER A 76 8.55 -13.38 -5.77
N HIS A 77 9.38 -13.02 -4.79
CA HIS A 77 9.05 -13.10 -3.37
C HIS A 77 7.87 -12.19 -3.00
N HIS A 78 7.92 -10.91 -3.37
CA HIS A 78 6.80 -9.97 -3.13
C HIS A 78 5.51 -10.41 -3.83
N LYS A 79 5.59 -10.94 -5.05
CA LYS A 79 4.41 -11.54 -5.74
C LYS A 79 3.86 -12.76 -5.00
N ALA A 80 4.72 -13.66 -4.52
CA ALA A 80 4.31 -14.85 -3.78
C ALA A 80 3.66 -14.49 -2.42
N GLU A 81 4.20 -13.50 -1.70
CA GLU A 81 3.60 -12.93 -0.50
C GLU A 81 2.18 -12.40 -0.75
N ILE A 82 1.98 -11.59 -1.80
CA ILE A 82 0.68 -11.02 -2.16
C ILE A 82 -0.30 -12.13 -2.57
N ALA A 83 0.15 -13.11 -3.35
CA ALA A 83 -0.66 -14.25 -3.78
C ALA A 83 -1.08 -15.14 -2.60
N LYS A 84 -0.20 -15.35 -1.61
CA LYS A 84 -0.51 -16.04 -0.36
C LYS A 84 -1.58 -15.27 0.41
N LYS A 85 -1.33 -14.00 0.74
CA LYS A 85 -2.26 -13.11 1.47
C LYS A 85 -3.64 -13.06 0.78
N LYS A 86 -3.68 -12.99 -0.56
CA LYS A 86 -4.93 -13.02 -1.35
C LYS A 86 -5.66 -14.37 -1.35
N SER A 87 -4.98 -15.50 -1.21
CA SER A 87 -5.62 -16.84 -1.16
C SER A 87 -6.10 -17.22 0.24
N GLU A 88 -5.48 -16.67 1.28
CA GLU A 88 -5.90 -16.79 2.67
C GLU A 88 -7.10 -15.87 3.00
N PHE A 89 -7.17 -14.69 2.36
CA PHE A 89 -8.22 -13.68 2.53
C PHE A 89 -9.59 -14.10 1.97
N LYS A 90 -10.59 -14.19 2.86
CA LYS A 90 -11.95 -14.67 2.55
C LYS A 90 -13.02 -13.71 3.08
N PRO A 91 -13.22 -12.55 2.42
CA PRO A 91 -14.13 -11.47 2.87
C PRO A 91 -15.61 -11.83 2.71
N GLU A 92 -15.93 -12.99 2.13
CA GLU A 92 -17.30 -13.46 1.94
C GLU A 92 -17.81 -14.29 3.13
N ASN A 93 -16.95 -14.64 4.09
CA ASN A 93 -17.25 -15.54 5.21
C ASN A 93 -18.20 -14.95 6.27
N SER A 94 -18.36 -13.62 6.36
CA SER A 94 -19.43 -13.04 7.17
C SER A 94 -20.05 -11.79 6.56
N GLN A 95 -21.29 -11.51 6.95
CA GLN A 95 -22.02 -10.31 6.57
C GLN A 95 -21.48 -9.04 7.30
N LYS A 96 -20.58 -9.19 8.28
CA LYS A 96 -19.89 -8.07 8.92
C LYS A 96 -18.69 -7.56 8.12
N ASP A 97 -18.15 -8.37 7.21
CA ASP A 97 -16.89 -8.06 6.49
C ASP A 97 -17.12 -7.28 5.18
N LYS A 98 -18.37 -7.21 4.70
CA LYS A 98 -18.70 -6.56 3.43
C LYS A 98 -18.82 -5.05 3.58
N ILE A 99 -17.84 -4.31 3.07
CA ILE A 99 -17.93 -2.86 2.84
C ILE A 99 -19.06 -2.58 1.84
N PRO A 100 -19.94 -1.60 2.07
CA PRO A 100 -21.02 -1.26 1.14
C PRO A 100 -20.51 -0.38 -0.03
N PHE A 101 -19.58 -0.91 -0.83
CA PHE A 101 -18.86 -0.17 -1.89
C PHE A 101 -19.77 0.69 -2.77
N THR A 102 -20.87 0.12 -3.26
CA THR A 102 -21.84 0.81 -4.14
C THR A 102 -22.72 1.84 -3.44
N GLN A 103 -22.81 1.84 -2.11
CA GLN A 103 -23.44 2.91 -1.33
C GLN A 103 -22.49 4.08 -1.12
N VAL A 104 -21.19 3.82 -0.96
CA VAL A 104 -20.14 4.84 -0.84
C VAL A 104 -19.88 5.53 -2.18
N SER A 105 -19.70 4.77 -3.26
CA SER A 105 -19.86 5.29 -4.63
C SER A 105 -20.05 4.18 -5.66
N THR A 106 -20.95 4.39 -6.63
CA THR A 106 -21.11 3.50 -7.80
C THR A 106 -19.81 3.32 -8.59
N THR A 107 -18.84 4.22 -8.45
CA THR A 107 -17.48 4.10 -8.97
C THR A 107 -16.84 2.74 -8.63
N PHE A 108 -17.11 2.17 -7.44
CA PHE A 108 -16.52 0.90 -6.99
C PHE A 108 -17.28 -0.35 -7.43
N GLN A 109 -18.43 -0.24 -8.12
CA GLN A 109 -19.24 -1.37 -8.59
C GLN A 109 -18.48 -2.48 -9.37
N PRO A 110 -17.43 -2.18 -10.18
CA PRO A 110 -16.66 -3.24 -10.83
C PRO A 110 -15.73 -3.96 -9.83
N LYS A 111 -15.93 -5.26 -9.62
CA LYS A 111 -15.17 -6.11 -8.66
C LYS A 111 -13.64 -5.90 -8.67
N LYS A 112 -13.02 -5.61 -9.83
CA LYS A 112 -11.56 -5.33 -9.88
C LYS A 112 -11.15 -4.09 -9.06
N LEU A 113 -12.04 -3.14 -8.84
CA LEU A 113 -11.77 -1.95 -8.02
C LEU A 113 -11.94 -2.25 -6.53
N GLU A 114 -12.92 -3.08 -6.15
CA GLU A 114 -13.03 -3.65 -4.79
C GLU A 114 -11.76 -4.48 -4.45
N GLU A 115 -11.31 -5.34 -5.37
CA GLU A 115 -10.08 -6.13 -5.20
C GLU A 115 -8.81 -5.27 -5.00
N ARG A 116 -8.78 -4.05 -5.53
CA ARG A 116 -7.70 -3.09 -5.29
C ARG A 116 -7.80 -2.43 -3.92
N VAL A 117 -9.00 -2.16 -3.42
CA VAL A 117 -9.17 -1.73 -2.01
C VAL A 117 -8.73 -2.84 -1.07
N TYR A 118 -9.06 -4.10 -1.34
CA TYR A 118 -8.56 -5.24 -0.56
C TYR A 118 -7.02 -5.37 -0.61
N ALA A 119 -6.39 -5.16 -1.76
CA ALA A 119 -4.91 -5.11 -1.87
C ALA A 119 -4.29 -3.87 -1.19
N GLY A 120 -5.04 -2.77 -1.10
CA GLY A 120 -4.73 -1.59 -0.30
C GLY A 120 -4.68 -1.91 1.19
N LEU A 121 -5.68 -2.66 1.68
CA LEU A 121 -5.77 -3.22 3.03
C LEU A 121 -4.79 -4.39 3.26
N GLY A 122 -3.87 -4.67 2.33
CA GLY A 122 -2.91 -5.78 2.43
C GLY A 122 -3.53 -7.18 2.39
N HIS A 123 -4.82 -7.29 2.07
CA HIS A 123 -5.68 -8.48 2.27
C HIS A 123 -5.80 -8.92 3.75
N ASP A 124 -5.81 -7.97 4.68
CA ASP A 124 -6.05 -8.22 6.12
C ASP A 124 -7.56 -8.18 6.45
N VAL A 125 -8.09 -9.27 7.01
CA VAL A 125 -9.52 -9.42 7.35
C VAL A 125 -9.91 -8.60 8.60
N GLY A 126 -9.01 -8.45 9.56
CA GLY A 126 -9.27 -7.60 10.73
C GLY A 126 -9.32 -6.12 10.35
N LEU A 127 -8.39 -5.70 9.49
CA LEU A 127 -8.38 -4.33 8.95
C LEU A 127 -9.62 -4.03 8.06
N LEU A 128 -10.14 -5.03 7.35
CA LEU A 128 -11.42 -4.95 6.65
C LEU A 128 -12.60 -4.77 7.61
N GLN A 129 -12.59 -5.44 8.75
CA GLN A 129 -13.60 -5.29 9.81
C GLN A 129 -13.52 -3.90 10.46
N ASP A 130 -12.33 -3.47 10.88
CA ASP A 130 -12.06 -2.14 11.45
C ASP A 130 -12.58 -1.03 10.51
N LEU A 131 -12.30 -1.14 9.20
CA LEU A 131 -12.79 -0.20 8.19
C LEU A 131 -14.32 -0.24 8.04
N ASN A 132 -14.94 -1.43 8.02
CA ASN A 132 -16.39 -1.52 7.85
C ASN A 132 -17.15 -1.00 9.09
N GLU A 133 -16.60 -1.16 10.29
CA GLU A 133 -17.15 -0.56 11.52
C GLU A 133 -16.91 0.95 11.58
N ALA A 134 -15.74 1.44 11.15
CA ALA A 134 -15.47 2.86 10.97
C ALA A 134 -16.48 3.54 10.02
N LEU A 135 -16.74 2.94 8.85
CA LEU A 135 -17.71 3.44 7.88
C LEU A 135 -19.16 3.41 8.41
N LYS A 136 -19.57 2.35 9.13
CA LYS A 136 -20.90 2.29 9.76
C LYS A 136 -21.10 3.35 10.85
N GLY A 137 -20.03 3.76 11.53
CA GLY A 137 -20.06 4.82 12.56
C GLY A 137 -20.57 6.17 12.02
N LEU A 138 -20.28 6.47 10.75
CA LEU A 138 -20.68 7.68 10.04
C LEU A 138 -22.21 7.79 9.82
N GLY A 139 -22.96 6.70 9.98
CA GLY A 139 -24.41 6.69 9.79
C GLY A 139 -24.83 6.39 8.35
N GLU A 140 -25.68 7.23 7.77
CA GLU A 140 -26.20 7.03 6.42
C GLU A 140 -25.21 7.54 5.36
N ILE A 141 -24.78 6.66 4.45
CA ILE A 141 -23.85 6.98 3.36
C ILE A 141 -24.55 6.80 2.01
N LYS A 142 -24.29 7.70 1.06
CA LYS A 142 -24.88 7.76 -0.28
C LYS A 142 -23.82 8.14 -1.32
N ASP A 143 -24.06 7.84 -2.60
CA ASP A 143 -23.22 8.33 -3.72
C ASP A 143 -23.53 9.81 -4.04
N ASP A 144 -23.37 10.70 -3.04
CA ASP A 144 -23.47 12.16 -3.16
C ASP A 144 -22.28 12.85 -2.47
N LEU A 145 -21.39 13.41 -3.28
CA LEU A 145 -20.19 14.17 -2.86
C LEU A 145 -20.48 15.44 -2.06
N LYS A 146 -21.75 15.85 -1.92
CA LYS A 146 -22.16 16.98 -1.06
C LYS A 146 -22.35 16.57 0.41
N ASP A 147 -22.58 15.29 0.68
CA ASP A 147 -22.64 14.79 2.04
C ASP A 147 -21.23 14.58 2.59
N SER A 148 -20.94 15.16 3.76
CA SER A 148 -19.61 15.12 4.37
C SER A 148 -19.16 13.70 4.68
N ASN A 149 -20.09 12.85 5.11
CA ASN A 149 -19.81 11.52 5.61
C ASN A 149 -19.53 10.57 4.43
N SER A 150 -20.26 10.75 3.34
CA SER A 150 -20.09 10.06 2.07
C SER A 150 -18.78 10.45 1.36
N LEU A 151 -18.45 11.75 1.33
CA LEU A 151 -17.17 12.24 0.82
C LEU A 151 -15.98 11.69 1.63
N LEU A 152 -16.10 11.70 2.96
CA LEU A 152 -15.09 11.18 3.89
C LEU A 152 -14.88 9.67 3.68
N ALA A 153 -15.97 8.90 3.61
CA ALA A 153 -15.95 7.48 3.27
C ALA A 153 -15.29 7.20 1.90
N GLN A 154 -15.67 7.97 0.87
CA GLN A 154 -15.12 7.82 -0.48
C GLN A 154 -13.62 8.11 -0.52
N ASN A 155 -13.14 9.15 0.16
CA ASN A 155 -11.71 9.48 0.20
C ASN A 155 -10.87 8.35 0.83
N VAL A 156 -11.36 7.71 1.90
CA VAL A 156 -10.70 6.54 2.52
C VAL A 156 -10.62 5.38 1.52
N LEU A 157 -11.71 5.06 0.82
CA LEU A 157 -11.71 3.99 -0.19
C LEU A 157 -10.81 4.32 -1.39
N VAL A 158 -10.73 5.58 -1.83
CA VAL A 158 -9.85 5.99 -2.95
C VAL A 158 -8.37 5.91 -2.54
N LEU A 159 -8.00 6.27 -1.30
CA LEU A 159 -6.64 6.11 -0.81
C LEU A 159 -6.21 4.63 -0.84
N LEU A 160 -7.03 3.74 -0.28
CA LEU A 160 -6.78 2.30 -0.26
C LEU A 160 -6.73 1.70 -1.66
N TYR A 161 -7.67 2.09 -2.53
CA TYR A 161 -7.71 1.70 -3.93
C TYR A 161 -6.39 2.03 -4.65
N ASN A 162 -5.85 3.23 -4.44
CA ASN A 162 -4.60 3.66 -5.04
C ASN A 162 -3.40 2.86 -4.49
N ILE A 163 -3.32 2.68 -3.16
CA ILE A 163 -2.27 1.88 -2.50
C ILE A 163 -2.24 0.42 -3.03
N GLY A 164 -3.39 -0.15 -3.39
CA GLY A 164 -3.48 -1.47 -4.04
C GLY A 164 -3.19 -1.45 -5.55
N LEU A 165 -3.64 -0.41 -6.26
CA LEU A 165 -3.37 -0.20 -7.69
C LEU A 165 -1.88 -0.09 -7.97
N ASP A 166 -1.15 0.72 -7.21
CA ASP A 166 0.24 1.05 -7.52
C ASP A 166 1.17 -0.14 -7.26
N GLN A 167 0.80 -1.04 -6.33
CA GLN A 167 1.47 -2.33 -6.16
C GLN A 167 1.23 -3.28 -7.35
N GLU A 168 0.00 -3.36 -7.89
CA GLU A 168 -0.30 -4.10 -9.13
C GLU A 168 0.52 -3.53 -10.31
N VAL A 169 0.55 -2.20 -10.43
CA VAL A 169 1.28 -1.50 -11.49
C VAL A 169 2.79 -1.72 -11.37
N MET A 170 3.37 -1.55 -10.19
CA MET A 170 4.81 -1.75 -9.99
C MET A 170 5.25 -3.16 -10.38
N LEU A 171 4.60 -4.18 -9.81
CA LEU A 171 5.03 -5.56 -9.94
C LEU A 171 4.65 -6.21 -11.28
N GLU A 172 3.50 -5.87 -11.88
CA GLU A 172 3.06 -6.49 -13.13
C GLU A 172 3.38 -5.66 -14.40
N LYS A 173 3.45 -4.33 -14.31
CA LYS A 173 3.65 -3.47 -15.48
C LYS A 173 5.09 -3.01 -15.67
N TYR A 174 5.80 -2.65 -14.59
CA TYR A 174 7.20 -2.21 -14.68
C TYR A 174 8.16 -3.35 -14.37
N LEU A 175 8.00 -4.05 -13.25
CA LEU A 175 8.91 -5.12 -12.81
C LEU A 175 8.40 -6.52 -13.20
N ASN A 176 7.91 -6.69 -14.43
CA ASN A 176 7.70 -8.02 -15.00
C ASN A 176 9.02 -8.60 -15.56
N SER A 177 9.07 -9.92 -15.73
CA SER A 177 10.25 -10.65 -16.21
C SER A 177 10.79 -10.09 -17.53
N THR A 178 9.94 -9.84 -18.53
CA THR A 178 10.32 -9.24 -19.82
C THR A 178 11.06 -7.92 -19.64
N LYS A 179 10.58 -7.06 -18.73
CA LYS A 179 11.21 -5.78 -18.42
C LYS A 179 12.53 -5.93 -17.67
N ILE A 180 12.59 -6.83 -16.67
CA ILE A 180 13.82 -7.09 -15.91
C ILE A 180 14.91 -7.68 -16.83
N SER A 181 14.58 -8.64 -17.70
CA SER A 181 15.52 -9.18 -18.70
C SER A 181 16.07 -8.10 -19.64
N GLY A 182 15.25 -7.11 -20.01
CA GLY A 182 15.66 -5.96 -20.83
C GLY A 182 16.70 -5.03 -20.16
N LEU A 183 16.81 -5.05 -18.82
CA LEU A 183 17.82 -4.29 -18.09
C LEU A 183 19.24 -4.80 -18.37
N ASN A 184 19.41 -6.10 -18.66
CA ASN A 184 20.75 -6.65 -18.91
C ASN A 184 21.38 -6.11 -20.21
N GLN A 185 20.58 -5.55 -21.12
CA GLN A 185 21.09 -4.88 -22.32
C GLN A 185 21.43 -3.40 -22.07
N ASN A 186 20.64 -2.70 -21.24
CA ASN A 186 20.55 -1.23 -21.29
C ASN A 186 20.91 -0.49 -20.00
N LYS A 187 21.16 -1.18 -18.89
CA LYS A 187 21.52 -0.60 -17.58
C LYS A 187 22.82 -1.22 -17.04
N THR A 188 23.47 -0.59 -16.06
CA THR A 188 24.65 -1.12 -15.36
C THR A 188 24.27 -2.03 -14.19
N MET A 189 25.23 -2.76 -13.61
CA MET A 189 25.02 -3.53 -12.38
C MET A 189 24.58 -2.62 -11.21
N SER A 190 25.14 -1.42 -11.12
CA SER A 190 24.79 -0.44 -10.06
C SER A 190 23.33 0.02 -10.17
N ASP A 191 22.85 0.27 -11.40
CA ASP A 191 21.44 0.64 -11.64
C ASP A 191 20.48 -0.49 -11.22
N ILE A 192 20.86 -1.75 -11.47
CA ILE A 192 20.04 -2.93 -11.15
C ILE A 192 19.99 -3.16 -9.63
N THR A 193 21.12 -3.06 -8.93
CA THR A 193 21.17 -3.13 -7.46
C THR A 193 20.45 -1.95 -6.80
N GLY A 194 20.55 -0.74 -7.38
CA GLY A 194 19.79 0.42 -6.92
C GLY A 194 18.27 0.27 -7.12
N LEU A 195 17.85 -0.38 -8.22
CA LEU A 195 16.46 -0.71 -8.49
C LEU A 195 15.87 -1.74 -7.52
N ASP A 196 16.65 -2.76 -7.13
CA ASP A 196 16.29 -3.73 -6.09
C ASP A 196 16.13 -3.05 -4.71
N ALA A 197 17.06 -2.16 -4.34
CA ALA A 197 16.95 -1.36 -3.12
C ALA A 197 15.70 -0.45 -3.11
N LEU A 198 15.42 0.25 -4.22
CA LEU A 198 14.24 1.10 -4.35
C LEU A 198 12.92 0.31 -4.28
N LEU A 199 12.90 -0.92 -4.78
CA LEU A 199 11.75 -1.83 -4.66
C LEU A 199 11.47 -2.19 -3.20
N GLU A 200 12.50 -2.57 -2.43
CA GLU A 200 12.34 -2.87 -1.00
C GLU A 200 11.96 -1.62 -0.20
N GLU A 201 12.56 -0.46 -0.48
CA GLU A 201 12.15 0.81 0.13
C GLU A 201 10.67 1.17 -0.14
N TYR A 202 10.16 0.88 -1.34
CA TYR A 202 8.75 1.07 -1.65
C TYR A 202 7.87 0.06 -0.90
N MET A 203 8.24 -1.22 -0.88
CA MET A 203 7.43 -2.26 -0.21
C MET A 203 7.37 -2.04 1.31
N GLN A 204 8.50 -1.67 1.94
CA GLN A 204 8.54 -1.28 3.34
C GLN A 204 7.65 -0.07 3.61
N ALA A 205 7.85 1.05 2.89
CA ALA A 205 7.05 2.25 3.10
C ALA A 205 5.54 2.06 2.80
N LYS A 206 5.19 1.16 1.87
CA LYS A 206 3.79 0.75 1.62
C LYS A 206 3.22 -0.06 2.78
N SER A 207 4.03 -0.94 3.39
CA SER A 207 3.68 -1.67 4.60
C SER A 207 3.47 -0.73 5.79
N ASP A 208 4.37 0.24 6.00
CA ASP A 208 4.31 1.22 7.08
C ASP A 208 3.06 2.10 7.00
N LEU A 209 2.72 2.59 5.79
CA LEU A 209 1.49 3.36 5.56
C LEU A 209 0.23 2.54 5.87
N VAL A 210 0.19 1.27 5.46
CA VAL A 210 -0.96 0.37 5.76
C VAL A 210 -1.04 0.07 7.26
N ALA A 211 0.10 -0.07 7.96
CA ALA A 211 0.14 -0.23 9.41
C ALA A 211 -0.37 1.03 10.14
N LYS A 212 0.02 2.25 9.71
CA LYS A 212 -0.53 3.50 10.24
C LYS A 212 -2.05 3.59 10.05
N ILE A 213 -2.54 3.28 8.85
CA ILE A 213 -3.99 3.24 8.55
C ILE A 213 -4.71 2.25 9.48
N LYS A 214 -4.11 1.09 9.76
CA LYS A 214 -4.66 0.09 10.68
C LYS A 214 -4.77 0.60 12.11
N GLU A 215 -3.72 1.15 12.69
CA GLU A 215 -3.80 1.67 14.07
C GLU A 215 -4.79 2.85 14.17
N GLN A 216 -4.86 3.70 13.15
CA GLN A 216 -5.83 4.80 13.09
C GLN A 216 -7.29 4.31 13.00
N LEU A 217 -7.56 3.23 12.26
CA LEU A 217 -8.90 2.63 12.18
C LEU A 217 -9.33 1.97 13.51
N LYS A 218 -8.40 1.34 14.25
CA LYS A 218 -8.69 0.88 15.63
C LYS A 218 -9.09 2.01 16.57
N VAL A 219 -8.45 3.19 16.45
CA VAL A 219 -8.84 4.38 17.23
C VAL A 219 -10.27 4.81 16.88
N VAL A 220 -10.65 4.80 15.59
CA VAL A 220 -12.03 5.08 15.14
C VAL A 220 -13.02 4.04 15.70
N ALA A 221 -12.69 2.74 15.64
CA ALA A 221 -13.51 1.66 16.18
C ALA A 221 -13.70 1.78 17.71
N SER A 222 -12.65 2.20 18.44
CA SER A 222 -12.71 2.49 19.87
C SER A 222 -13.66 3.65 20.19
N HIS A 223 -13.59 4.76 19.45
CA HIS A 223 -14.53 5.87 19.63
C HIS A 223 -15.98 5.48 19.29
N ASN A 224 -16.20 4.75 18.19
CA ASN A 224 -17.51 4.20 17.83
C ASN A 224 -18.09 3.30 18.94
N SER A 225 -17.26 2.41 19.52
CA SER A 225 -17.66 1.52 20.63
C SER A 225 -18.07 2.28 21.89
N ASN A 226 -17.49 3.46 22.11
CA ASN A 226 -17.84 4.36 23.21
C ASN A 226 -18.98 5.35 22.85
N ASN A 227 -19.64 5.17 21.69
CA ASN A 227 -20.67 6.07 21.13
C ASN A 227 -20.18 7.51 20.81
N ASP A 228 -18.87 7.74 20.80
CA ASP A 228 -18.22 9.04 20.58
C ASP A 228 -18.06 9.33 19.09
N LYS A 229 -19.20 9.49 18.41
CA LYS A 229 -19.26 9.64 16.95
C LYS A 229 -18.50 10.86 16.43
N GLU A 230 -18.41 11.93 17.21
CA GLU A 230 -17.69 13.14 16.83
C GLU A 230 -16.18 12.86 16.74
N LYS A 231 -15.59 12.22 17.77
CA LYS A 231 -14.18 11.81 17.71
C LYS A 231 -13.95 10.71 16.68
N ALA A 232 -14.84 9.73 16.56
CA ALA A 232 -14.74 8.69 15.52
C ALA A 232 -14.67 9.31 14.10
N THR A 233 -15.51 10.31 13.83
CA THR A 233 -15.51 11.03 12.55
C THR A 233 -14.25 11.88 12.38
N ALA A 234 -13.81 12.60 13.42
CA ALA A 234 -12.59 13.42 13.39
C ALA A 234 -11.31 12.58 13.20
N GLU A 235 -11.23 11.39 13.79
CA GLU A 235 -10.12 10.46 13.62
C GLU A 235 -10.11 9.82 12.22
N LEU A 236 -11.28 9.45 11.67
CA LEU A 236 -11.40 8.94 10.31
C LEU A 236 -11.12 10.04 9.26
N GLN A 237 -11.45 11.30 9.55
CA GLN A 237 -11.13 12.46 8.73
C GLN A 237 -9.61 12.65 8.55
N LYS A 238 -8.76 12.17 9.47
CA LYS A 238 -7.30 12.21 9.28
C LYS A 238 -6.85 11.37 8.09
N ILE A 239 -7.47 10.19 7.89
CA ILE A 239 -7.23 9.32 6.72
C ILE A 239 -7.87 9.92 5.46
N ALA A 240 -9.04 10.53 5.60
CA ALA A 240 -9.82 11.09 4.48
C ALA A 240 -9.33 12.47 3.97
N ASP A 241 -8.48 13.19 4.71
CA ASP A 241 -7.92 14.47 4.26
C ASP A 241 -6.86 14.24 3.17
N VAL A 242 -7.19 14.64 1.94
CA VAL A 242 -6.29 14.58 0.77
C VAL A 242 -5.02 15.44 0.91
N ASN A 243 -4.96 16.33 1.90
CA ASN A 243 -3.80 17.12 2.30
C ASN A 243 -3.16 16.63 3.62
N GLY A 244 -3.72 15.60 4.25
CA GLY A 244 -3.30 15.02 5.52
C GLY A 244 -2.03 14.18 5.41
N GLU A 245 -1.62 13.58 6.53
CA GLU A 245 -0.38 12.79 6.64
C GLU A 245 -0.37 11.57 5.71
N TYR A 246 -1.39 10.72 5.80
CA TYR A 246 -1.55 9.50 4.99
C TYR A 246 -1.47 9.78 3.47
N TRP A 247 -2.08 10.88 3.03
CA TRP A 247 -2.04 11.31 1.63
C TRP A 247 -0.73 11.99 1.22
N LYS A 248 0.07 12.52 2.16
CA LYS A 248 1.45 12.95 1.90
C LYS A 248 2.36 11.74 1.74
N GLU A 249 2.29 10.77 2.66
CA GLU A 249 3.08 9.54 2.60
C GLU A 249 2.78 8.72 1.34
N TYR A 250 1.51 8.59 0.97
CA TYR A 250 1.11 8.00 -0.32
C TYR A 250 1.76 8.74 -1.52
N LYS A 251 1.83 10.07 -1.51
CA LYS A 251 2.51 10.83 -2.59
C LYS A 251 4.02 10.57 -2.61
N GLU A 252 4.66 10.26 -1.48
CA GLU A 252 6.06 9.82 -1.45
C GLU A 252 6.25 8.39 -2.01
N LEU A 253 5.25 7.50 -1.88
CA LEU A 253 5.24 6.19 -2.56
C LEU A 253 5.17 6.36 -4.09
N VAL A 254 4.28 7.22 -4.59
CA VAL A 254 4.14 7.49 -6.03
C VAL A 254 5.40 8.12 -6.63
N LYS A 255 6.16 8.91 -5.85
CA LYS A 255 7.51 9.36 -6.26
C LYS A 255 8.48 8.18 -6.43
N LYS A 256 8.52 7.23 -5.49
CA LYS A 256 9.34 6.01 -5.61
C LYS A 256 8.94 5.17 -6.83
N GLU A 257 7.63 4.95 -7.04
CA GLU A 257 7.11 4.29 -8.26
C GLU A 257 7.58 5.02 -9.54
N THR A 258 7.54 6.36 -9.54
CA THR A 258 7.97 7.18 -10.69
C THR A 258 9.47 7.03 -10.97
N VAL A 259 10.32 6.94 -9.94
CA VAL A 259 11.76 6.66 -10.11
C VAL A 259 11.97 5.25 -10.68
N ILE A 260 11.36 4.23 -10.06
CA ILE A 260 11.42 2.82 -10.51
C ILE A 260 10.98 2.69 -11.98
N LYS A 261 9.85 3.30 -12.34
CA LYS A 261 9.32 3.34 -13.70
C LYS A 261 10.34 3.94 -14.69
N ASN A 262 10.97 5.06 -14.34
CA ASN A 262 11.94 5.73 -15.21
C ASN A 262 13.24 4.93 -15.35
N LEU A 263 13.63 4.16 -14.32
CA LEU A 263 14.77 3.23 -14.37
C LEU A 263 14.48 1.95 -15.17
N VAL A 264 13.21 1.61 -15.44
CA VAL A 264 12.80 0.39 -16.17
C VAL A 264 12.21 0.71 -17.56
N GLN A 265 12.37 1.96 -18.01
CA GLN A 265 12.12 2.40 -19.39
C GLN A 265 13.42 2.59 -20.17
#